data_AF-A0A821AWZ1-F1
#
_entry.id   AF-A0A821AWZ1-F1
#
_cell.length_a   1.000
_cell.length_b   1.000
_cell.length_c   1.000
_cell.angle_alpha   90.00
_cell.angle_beta   90.00
_cell.angle_gamma   90.00
#
_symmetry.space_group_name_H-M   'P 1'
#
loop_
_entity.id
_entity.type
_entity.pdbx_description
1 polymer ?
#
loop_
_entity_poly.entity_id
_entity_poly.type
_entity_poly.pdbx_seq_one_letter_code
_entity_poly.pdbx_strand_id
1 'polypeptide(L)'
;MSNLEELSLFFLNHNRAFIDGDNLAKNTIRHMTRLNKFAFDIRTIISFVKLVNLPSNKEFQNTFRHFEKIQIISCVDYFQKASECHCHMYSYPYTLKYYKDITNNFTRGLFESVREISLFDERPFEHEFFLQIARSFPFLEKLILHNREPQTYYGQQWPTIEYPHLTQLDLVRTHHSYVEQFLNNTKMSLLNNVYLYVNYHGLQIVCNPYKLLSRRIIKHSLLRETLQPTHSSHNMIVSYSKPRVIIEVEPVRLPVIKIDP
;
A
#
# COMPACT_ATOMS: atom_id res chain seq x y z
N MET A 1 0.98 -33.97 -0.25
CA MET A 1 1.50 -32.91 -1.14
C MET A 1 2.96 -33.15 -1.56
N SER A 2 3.45 -34.39 -1.58
CA SER A 2 4.87 -34.73 -1.81
C SER A 2 5.40 -34.47 -3.23
N ASN A 3 4.51 -34.18 -4.19
CA ASN A 3 4.86 -33.92 -5.60
C ASN A 3 4.82 -32.43 -5.98
N LEU A 4 4.64 -31.52 -5.02
CA LEU A 4 4.63 -30.09 -5.31
C LEU A 4 6.06 -29.61 -5.60
N GLU A 5 6.27 -29.05 -6.78
CA GLU A 5 7.58 -28.54 -7.21
C GLU A 5 7.72 -27.04 -7.00
N GLU A 6 6.61 -26.28 -7.14
CA GLU A 6 6.60 -24.84 -6.95
C GLU A 6 5.56 -24.42 -5.91
N LEU A 7 5.93 -23.51 -5.01
CA LEU A 7 5.03 -22.95 -4.00
C LEU A 7 5.30 -21.46 -3.81
N SER A 8 4.23 -20.68 -3.89
CA SER A 8 4.20 -19.27 -3.50
C SER A 8 3.34 -19.11 -2.26
N LEU A 9 3.95 -18.76 -1.13
CA LEU A 9 3.27 -18.63 0.15
C LEU A 9 3.05 -17.16 0.51
N PHE A 10 1.80 -16.77 0.72
CA PHE A 10 1.47 -15.52 1.41
C PHE A 10 0.94 -15.85 2.79
N PHE A 11 1.53 -15.28 3.84
CA PHE A 11 1.12 -15.54 5.21
C PHE A 11 1.04 -14.27 6.04
N LEU A 12 -0.09 -14.04 6.69
CA LEU A 12 -0.31 -12.93 7.61
C LEU A 12 -0.62 -13.46 9.00
N ASN A 13 0.23 -13.13 9.96
CA ASN A 13 0.16 -13.59 11.33
C ASN A 13 -0.14 -12.43 12.29
N HIS A 14 -1.32 -12.41 12.89
CA HIS A 14 -1.68 -11.40 13.88
C HIS A 14 -1.55 -11.94 15.30
N ASN A 15 -0.89 -11.17 16.17
CA ASN A 15 -0.86 -11.36 17.62
C ASN A 15 -0.30 -12.71 18.11
N ARG A 16 0.50 -13.39 17.29
CA ARG A 16 1.26 -14.60 17.65
C ARG A 16 2.77 -14.32 17.64
N ALA A 17 3.56 -15.32 18.04
CA ALA A 17 5.01 -15.27 17.90
C ALA A 17 5.43 -15.09 16.44
N PHE A 18 6.64 -14.56 16.24
CA PHE A 18 7.24 -14.45 14.93
C PHE A 18 7.36 -15.82 14.25
N ILE A 19 7.11 -15.83 12.94
CA ILE A 19 7.41 -17.00 12.11
C ILE A 19 8.83 -16.82 11.62
N ASP A 20 9.73 -17.56 12.26
CA ASP A 20 11.13 -17.60 11.89
C ASP A 20 11.39 -18.67 10.80
N GLY A 21 12.61 -18.66 10.26
CA GLY A 21 13.01 -19.62 9.22
C GLY A 21 12.99 -21.07 9.70
N ASP A 22 13.28 -21.32 10.97
CA ASP A 22 13.23 -22.66 11.56
C ASP A 22 11.81 -23.21 11.61
N ASN A 23 10.83 -22.38 12.00
CA ASN A 23 9.42 -22.72 11.96
C ASN A 23 8.97 -23.04 10.53
N LEU A 24 9.34 -22.20 9.57
CA LEU A 24 8.98 -22.39 8.17
C LEU A 24 9.60 -23.67 7.59
N ALA A 25 10.87 -23.93 7.88
CA ALA A 25 11.59 -25.12 7.44
C ALA A 25 10.98 -26.40 8.03
N LYS A 26 10.72 -26.41 9.34
CA LYS A 26 10.18 -27.57 10.06
C LYS A 26 8.76 -27.92 9.62
N ASN A 27 7.90 -26.92 9.44
CA ASN A 27 6.46 -27.13 9.22
C ASN A 27 6.07 -27.19 7.74
N THR A 28 6.90 -26.65 6.83
CA THR A 28 6.58 -26.59 5.40
C THR A 28 7.59 -27.40 4.59
N ILE A 29 8.85 -26.97 4.59
CA ILE A 29 9.86 -27.46 3.64
C ILE A 29 10.20 -28.93 3.86
N ARG A 30 10.33 -29.34 5.13
CA ARG A 30 10.64 -30.74 5.48
C ARG A 30 9.66 -31.75 4.88
N HIS A 31 8.41 -31.33 4.63
CA HIS A 31 7.36 -32.20 4.10
C HIS A 31 7.19 -32.12 2.57
N MET A 32 7.92 -31.20 1.90
CA MET A 32 7.82 -30.94 0.47
C MET A 32 9.16 -31.22 -0.22
N THR A 33 9.56 -32.50 -0.23
CA THR A 33 10.90 -32.93 -0.70
C THR A 33 11.17 -32.69 -2.19
N ARG A 34 10.14 -32.46 -2.99
CA ARG A 34 10.25 -32.13 -4.43
C ARG A 34 10.19 -30.63 -4.73
N LEU A 35 10.06 -29.79 -3.71
CA LEU A 35 9.95 -28.35 -3.88
C LEU A 35 11.29 -27.77 -4.38
N ASN A 36 11.30 -27.31 -5.63
CA ASN A 36 12.48 -26.74 -6.29
C ASN A 36 12.39 -25.21 -6.37
N LYS A 37 11.17 -24.64 -6.36
CA LYS A 37 10.95 -23.20 -6.28
C LYS A 37 10.05 -22.88 -5.10
N PHE A 38 10.57 -22.07 -4.19
CA PHE A 38 9.82 -21.60 -3.05
C PHE A 38 9.92 -20.07 -2.98
N ALA A 39 8.78 -19.41 -3.10
CA ALA A 39 8.65 -17.97 -2.89
C ALA A 39 7.72 -17.72 -1.72
N PHE A 40 7.97 -16.68 -0.94
CA PHE A 40 7.11 -16.31 0.16
C PHE A 40 7.08 -14.81 0.45
N ASP A 41 5.97 -14.36 1.03
CA ASP A 41 5.75 -13.09 1.71
C ASP A 41 5.05 -13.41 3.04
N ILE A 42 5.79 -13.21 4.13
CA ILE A 42 5.35 -13.50 5.48
C ILE A 42 5.34 -12.19 6.26
N ARG A 43 4.20 -11.88 6.85
CA ARG A 43 4.00 -10.74 7.73
C ARG A 43 3.60 -11.21 9.09
N THR A 44 4.26 -10.68 10.10
CA THR A 44 3.88 -10.87 11.50
C THR A 44 3.65 -9.52 12.15
N ILE A 45 2.50 -9.37 12.79
CA ILE A 45 2.15 -8.20 13.59
C ILE A 45 2.06 -8.64 15.05
N ILE A 46 2.88 -8.04 15.91
CA ILE A 46 2.98 -8.37 17.33
C ILE A 46 2.79 -7.13 18.19
N SER A 47 1.90 -7.20 19.18
CA SER A 47 1.78 -6.13 20.17
C SER A 47 2.99 -6.06 21.10
N PHE A 48 3.44 -4.84 21.43
CA PHE A 48 4.56 -4.59 22.34
C PHE A 48 4.39 -5.23 23.72
N VAL A 49 3.14 -5.35 24.21
CA VAL A 49 2.86 -5.99 25.51
C VAL A 49 3.30 -7.46 25.58
N LYS A 50 3.52 -8.10 24.43
CA LYS A 50 3.96 -9.50 24.33
C LYS A 50 5.46 -9.64 24.08
N LEU A 51 6.18 -8.54 23.85
CA LEU A 51 7.59 -8.58 23.48
C LEU A 51 8.46 -8.33 24.70
N VAL A 52 9.26 -9.35 25.05
CA VAL A 52 10.31 -9.24 26.08
C VAL A 52 11.52 -8.50 25.50
N ASN A 53 11.84 -8.75 24.23
CA ASN A 53 12.91 -8.09 23.47
C ASN A 53 12.41 -7.75 22.06
N LEU A 54 12.92 -6.67 21.47
CA LEU A 54 12.61 -6.25 20.10
C LEU A 54 13.67 -6.83 19.14
N PRO A 55 13.35 -7.89 18.37
CA PRO A 55 14.30 -8.49 17.46
C PRO A 55 14.65 -7.55 16.29
N SER A 56 15.95 -7.46 16.01
CA SER A 56 16.50 -6.75 14.87
C SER A 56 16.30 -7.52 13.54
N ASN A 57 16.36 -6.82 12.41
CA ASN A 57 16.36 -7.43 11.07
C ASN A 57 17.42 -8.54 10.95
N LYS A 58 18.62 -8.31 11.51
CA LYS A 58 19.72 -9.27 11.45
C LYS A 58 19.39 -10.56 12.21
N GLU A 59 18.74 -10.46 13.36
CA GLU A 59 18.31 -11.63 14.13
C GLU A 59 17.27 -12.44 13.35
N PHE A 60 16.33 -11.79 12.66
CA PHE A 60 15.36 -12.48 11.81
C PHE A 60 16.01 -13.19 10.63
N GLN A 61 16.85 -12.50 9.86
CA GLN A 61 17.54 -13.10 8.71
C GLN A 61 18.37 -14.31 9.13
N ASN A 62 18.99 -14.23 10.31
CA ASN A 62 19.75 -15.32 10.91
C ASN A 62 18.90 -16.55 11.26
N THR A 63 17.58 -16.50 11.23
CA THR A 63 16.75 -17.71 11.42
C THR A 63 16.55 -18.49 10.12
N PHE A 64 16.88 -17.90 8.97
CA PHE A 64 16.71 -18.53 7.66
C PHE A 64 18.03 -19.10 7.10
N ARG A 65 18.99 -19.43 7.96
CA ARG A 65 20.30 -19.98 7.54
C ARG A 65 20.18 -21.23 6.67
N HIS A 66 19.12 -22.01 6.87
CA HIS A 66 18.84 -23.24 6.12
C HIS A 66 18.30 -23.00 4.70
N PHE A 67 18.06 -21.75 4.31
CA PHE A 67 17.55 -21.35 3.00
C PHE A 67 18.68 -20.90 2.07
N GLU A 68 19.75 -21.69 1.95
CA GLU A 68 21.01 -21.31 1.27
C GLU A 68 20.83 -20.85 -0.19
N LYS A 69 19.74 -21.26 -0.85
CA LYS A 69 19.44 -20.93 -2.25
C LYS A 69 18.52 -19.73 -2.43
N ILE A 70 17.97 -19.18 -1.36
CA ILE A 70 16.96 -18.11 -1.41
C ILE A 70 17.49 -16.91 -0.65
N GLN A 71 17.67 -15.79 -1.35
CA GLN A 71 17.94 -14.53 -0.68
C GLN A 71 16.67 -14.06 0.02
N ILE A 72 16.80 -13.66 1.28
CA ILE A 72 15.66 -13.26 2.11
C ILE A 72 15.87 -11.83 2.55
N ILE A 73 14.85 -11.01 2.31
CA ILE A 73 14.80 -9.63 2.77
C ILE A 73 13.83 -9.58 3.95
N SER A 74 14.23 -8.83 4.98
CA SER A 74 13.40 -8.58 6.14
C SER A 74 13.34 -7.08 6.41
N CYS A 75 12.17 -6.60 6.81
CA CYS A 75 11.96 -5.27 7.34
C CYS A 75 11.18 -5.39 8.65
N VAL A 76 11.63 -4.66 9.66
CA VAL A 76 10.98 -4.58 10.96
C VAL A 76 10.65 -3.13 11.23
N ASP A 77 9.36 -2.88 11.42
CA ASP A 77 8.79 -1.57 11.69
C ASP A 77 8.18 -1.53 13.08
N TYR A 78 8.43 -0.43 13.79
CA TYR A 78 7.95 -0.21 15.14
C TYR A 78 6.93 0.92 15.13
N PHE A 79 5.67 0.58 15.38
CA PHE A 79 4.53 1.47 15.38
C PHE A 79 4.15 1.82 16.82
N GLN A 80 4.64 2.95 17.30
CA GLN A 80 4.49 3.37 18.69
C GLN A 80 3.05 3.71 19.03
N LYS A 81 2.32 4.39 18.13
CA LYS A 81 0.91 4.78 18.36
C LYS A 81 0.01 3.54 18.41
N ALA A 82 0.28 2.55 17.55
CA ALA A 82 -0.43 1.27 17.54
C ALA A 82 0.03 0.32 18.67
N SER A 83 1.18 0.59 19.29
CA SER A 83 1.86 -0.35 20.21
C SER A 83 2.11 -1.72 19.56
N GLU A 84 2.57 -1.70 18.30
CA GLU A 84 2.79 -2.90 17.48
C GLU A 84 4.17 -2.90 16.81
N CYS A 85 4.74 -4.08 16.66
CA CYS A 85 5.90 -4.39 15.82
C CYS A 85 5.42 -5.17 14.61
N HIS A 86 5.75 -4.70 13.42
CA HIS A 86 5.46 -5.39 12.17
C HIS A 86 6.77 -5.91 11.61
N CYS A 87 6.84 -7.23 11.39
CA CYS A 87 7.96 -7.86 10.71
C CYS A 87 7.46 -8.40 9.37
N HIS A 88 8.07 -7.93 8.29
CA HIS A 88 7.81 -8.38 6.93
C HIS A 88 9.05 -9.08 6.38
N MET A 89 8.88 -10.32 5.92
CA MET A 89 9.95 -11.14 5.37
C MET A 89 9.51 -11.74 4.05
N TYR A 90 10.38 -11.70 3.05
CA TYR A 90 10.06 -12.25 1.74
C TYR A 90 11.29 -12.80 1.01
N SER A 91 11.03 -13.75 0.10
CA SER A 91 12.01 -14.29 -0.82
C SER A 91 12.32 -13.28 -1.94
N TYR A 92 13.59 -13.16 -2.31
CA TYR A 92 14.07 -12.35 -3.42
C TYR A 92 14.58 -13.24 -4.58
N PRO A 93 14.24 -12.94 -5.86
CA PRO A 93 13.39 -11.84 -6.31
C PRO A 93 11.93 -12.02 -5.88
N TYR A 94 11.23 -10.91 -5.68
CA TYR A 94 9.82 -10.93 -5.29
C TYR A 94 8.95 -11.25 -6.50
N THR A 95 8.12 -12.30 -6.42
CA THR A 95 7.34 -12.82 -7.55
C THR A 95 5.84 -12.68 -7.39
N LEU A 96 5.36 -12.22 -6.23
CA LEU A 96 3.93 -12.07 -5.98
C LEU A 96 3.38 -10.78 -6.61
N LYS A 97 2.10 -10.82 -6.98
CA LYS A 97 1.39 -9.68 -7.56
C LYS A 97 1.12 -8.53 -6.57
N TYR A 98 1.09 -8.82 -5.27
CA TYR A 98 0.61 -7.89 -4.23
C TYR A 98 1.70 -7.61 -3.22
N TYR A 99 2.06 -6.34 -2.95
CA TYR A 99 2.96 -5.97 -1.87
C TYR A 99 2.22 -5.05 -0.89
N LYS A 100 1.82 -5.60 0.26
CA LYS A 100 0.99 -4.86 1.23
C LYS A 100 1.83 -3.95 2.15
N ASP A 101 1.16 -3.15 2.97
CA ASP A 101 1.67 -2.28 4.05
C ASP A 101 3.16 -1.87 3.94
N ILE A 102 3.52 -1.22 2.85
CA ILE A 102 4.86 -0.65 2.64
C ILE A 102 4.97 0.60 3.52
N THR A 103 6.06 0.69 4.28
CA THR A 103 6.33 1.75 5.26
C THR A 103 7.43 2.67 4.74
N ASN A 104 7.73 3.77 5.46
CA ASN A 104 8.85 4.66 5.13
C ASN A 104 10.22 3.97 5.23
N ASN A 105 10.31 2.79 5.82
CA ASN A 105 11.56 2.01 5.89
C ASN A 105 11.76 1.10 4.67
N PHE A 106 10.93 1.24 3.63
CA PHE A 106 11.06 0.54 2.36
C PHE A 106 12.46 0.69 1.76
N THR A 107 13.14 -0.43 1.53
CA THR A 107 14.57 -0.49 1.16
C THR A 107 14.84 -0.32 -0.34
N ARG A 108 13.86 0.19 -1.11
CA ARG A 108 13.93 0.29 -2.58
C ARG A 108 14.17 -1.09 -3.22
N GLY A 109 14.27 -1.13 -4.54
CA GLY A 109 14.39 -2.36 -5.31
C GLY A 109 13.46 -2.34 -6.51
N LEU A 110 13.60 -3.32 -7.40
CA LEU A 110 12.75 -3.44 -8.58
C LEU A 110 11.79 -4.62 -8.40
N PHE A 111 10.49 -4.34 -8.50
CA PHE A 111 9.42 -5.30 -8.23
C PHE A 111 8.52 -5.45 -9.46
N GLU A 112 9.06 -6.03 -10.54
CA GLU A 112 8.39 -6.11 -11.85
C GLU A 112 7.13 -6.98 -11.86
N SER A 113 6.99 -7.90 -10.91
CA SER A 113 5.84 -8.80 -10.77
C SER A 113 4.66 -8.15 -10.04
N VAL A 114 4.92 -7.09 -9.26
CA VAL A 114 3.92 -6.44 -8.43
C VAL A 114 3.03 -5.54 -9.28
N ARG A 115 1.73 -5.62 -9.03
CA ARG A 115 0.68 -4.80 -9.66
C ARG A 115 -0.12 -4.02 -8.64
N GLU A 116 -0.16 -4.49 -7.40
CA GLU A 116 -0.97 -3.88 -6.35
C GLU A 116 -0.13 -3.66 -5.11
N ILE A 117 -0.12 -2.43 -4.60
CA ILE A 117 0.53 -2.12 -3.34
C ILE A 117 -0.41 -1.43 -2.37
N SER A 118 -0.15 -1.61 -1.08
CA SER A 118 -0.70 -0.76 -0.04
C SER A 118 0.41 -0.11 0.76
N LEU A 119 0.26 1.18 1.06
CA LEU A 119 1.20 1.98 1.85
C LEU A 119 0.58 2.27 3.21
N PHE A 120 1.34 2.10 4.28
CA PHE A 120 0.91 2.37 5.65
C PHE A 120 2.09 2.81 6.51
N ASP A 121 1.94 3.90 7.26
CA ASP A 121 2.93 4.31 8.27
C ASP A 121 2.27 5.25 9.30
N GLU A 122 2.92 5.40 10.47
CA GLU A 122 2.61 6.39 11.50
C GLU A 122 3.32 7.73 11.28
N ARG A 123 4.25 7.78 10.32
CA ARG A 123 4.95 8.98 9.84
C ARG A 123 4.42 9.41 8.48
N PRO A 124 4.43 10.71 8.13
CA PRO A 124 4.03 11.17 6.81
C PRO A 124 4.82 10.49 5.68
N PHE A 125 4.18 10.27 4.53
CA PHE A 125 4.87 9.94 3.29
C PHE A 125 5.13 11.21 2.49
N GLU A 126 6.39 11.55 2.30
CA GLU A 126 6.77 12.75 1.54
C GLU A 126 6.89 12.46 0.05
N HIS A 127 7.04 13.51 -0.76
CA HIS A 127 7.01 13.38 -2.22
C HIS A 127 8.06 12.41 -2.76
N GLU A 128 9.26 12.43 -2.20
CA GLU A 128 10.38 11.56 -2.59
C GLU A 128 10.12 10.09 -2.28
N PHE A 129 9.26 9.79 -1.31
CA PHE A 129 8.82 8.43 -1.06
C PHE A 129 8.00 7.92 -2.24
N PHE A 130 7.04 8.69 -2.72
CA PHE A 130 6.25 8.31 -3.90
C PHE A 130 7.10 8.21 -5.17
N LEU A 131 8.15 9.03 -5.31
CA LEU A 131 9.10 8.89 -6.42
C LEU A 131 9.84 7.55 -6.35
N GLN A 132 10.21 7.10 -5.15
CA GLN A 132 10.81 5.78 -4.95
C GLN A 132 9.82 4.67 -5.28
N ILE A 133 8.55 4.81 -4.86
CA ILE A 133 7.49 3.86 -5.21
C ILE A 133 7.32 3.76 -6.74
N ALA A 134 7.20 4.86 -7.45
CA ALA A 134 7.07 4.85 -8.91
C ALA A 134 8.23 4.13 -9.61
N ARG A 135 9.47 4.31 -9.12
CA ARG A 135 10.66 3.63 -9.64
C ARG A 135 10.71 2.15 -9.29
N SER A 136 10.25 1.78 -8.11
CA SER A 136 10.28 0.41 -7.62
C SER A 136 9.19 -0.47 -8.21
N PHE A 137 8.06 0.12 -8.59
CA PHE A 137 6.87 -0.58 -9.08
C PHE A 137 6.46 -0.06 -10.46
N PRO A 138 7.24 -0.33 -11.51
CA PRO A 138 7.02 0.27 -12.84
C PRO A 138 5.67 -0.11 -13.45
N PHE A 139 5.10 -1.26 -13.10
CA PHE A 139 3.83 -1.78 -13.63
C PHE A 139 2.68 -1.67 -12.61
N LEU A 140 2.73 -0.69 -11.70
CA LEU A 140 1.72 -0.55 -10.65
C LEU A 140 0.33 -0.23 -11.23
N GLU A 141 -0.63 -1.12 -11.00
CA GLU A 141 -2.04 -0.98 -11.41
C GLU A 141 -2.91 -0.39 -10.29
N LYS A 142 -2.61 -0.73 -9.03
CA LYS A 142 -3.40 -0.32 -7.86
C LYS A 142 -2.54 0.19 -6.72
N LEU A 143 -2.84 1.40 -6.27
CA LEU A 143 -2.21 2.03 -5.12
C LEU A 143 -3.24 2.28 -4.03
N ILE A 144 -3.07 1.65 -2.87
CA ILE A 144 -3.85 1.94 -1.67
C ILE A 144 -2.96 2.70 -0.70
N LEU A 145 -3.41 3.85 -0.21
CA LEU A 145 -2.67 4.62 0.78
C LEU A 145 -3.49 4.70 2.08
N HIS A 146 -2.86 4.35 3.20
CA HIS A 146 -3.42 4.45 4.54
C HIS A 146 -2.46 5.26 5.41
N ASN A 147 -2.60 6.58 5.43
CA ASN A 147 -1.78 7.44 6.27
C ASN A 147 -2.54 8.68 6.70
N ARG A 148 -2.74 8.83 8.01
CA ARG A 148 -3.51 9.95 8.59
C ARG A 148 -2.65 11.16 8.92
N GLU A 149 -1.33 11.02 8.86
CA GLU A 149 -0.42 12.12 9.13
C GLU A 149 -0.33 13.05 7.92
N PRO A 150 -0.44 14.37 8.13
CA PRO A 150 -0.28 15.34 7.06
C PRO A 150 1.15 15.31 6.52
N GLN A 151 1.28 15.56 5.21
CA GLN A 151 2.60 15.87 4.63
C GLN A 151 3.15 17.15 5.25
N THR A 152 4.47 17.25 5.38
CA THR A 152 5.13 18.38 6.02
C THR A 152 5.76 19.33 5.01
N TYR A 153 6.20 18.84 3.85
CA TYR A 153 6.90 19.65 2.86
C TYR A 153 5.95 20.18 1.78
N TYR A 154 5.50 21.43 1.96
CA TYR A 154 4.72 22.18 0.96
C TYR A 154 5.59 23.20 0.22
N GLY A 155 5.21 23.54 -1.02
CA GLY A 155 5.79 24.68 -1.75
C GLY A 155 7.12 24.43 -2.47
N GLN A 156 7.76 23.28 -2.32
CA GLN A 156 8.95 22.93 -3.10
C GLN A 156 8.59 22.51 -4.53
N GLN A 157 9.44 22.90 -5.48
CA GLN A 157 9.39 22.41 -6.85
C GLN A 157 9.94 20.98 -6.87
N TRP A 158 9.05 20.03 -7.11
CA TRP A 158 9.38 18.62 -7.18
C TRP A 158 9.22 18.11 -8.61
N PRO A 159 9.98 17.08 -9.02
CA PRO A 159 9.73 16.42 -10.30
C PRO A 159 8.32 15.85 -10.32
N THR A 160 7.66 15.90 -11.47
CA THR A 160 6.37 15.23 -11.62
C THR A 160 6.56 13.72 -11.54
N ILE A 161 5.76 13.05 -10.71
CA ILE A 161 5.74 11.59 -10.63
C ILE A 161 4.65 11.05 -11.56
N GLU A 162 4.99 10.03 -12.34
CA GLU A 162 4.07 9.36 -13.25
C GLU A 162 3.87 7.90 -12.81
N TYR A 163 2.62 7.45 -12.89
CA TYR A 163 2.26 6.05 -12.70
C TYR A 163 1.54 5.54 -13.96
N PRO A 164 2.30 5.06 -14.97
CA PRO A 164 1.76 4.84 -16.31
C PRO A 164 0.75 3.68 -16.43
N HIS A 165 0.71 2.79 -15.44
CA HIS A 165 -0.21 1.65 -15.42
C HIS A 165 -1.30 1.76 -14.35
N LEU A 166 -1.31 2.85 -13.59
CA LEU A 166 -2.24 3.00 -12.48
C LEU A 166 -3.66 3.13 -13.02
N THR A 167 -4.53 2.22 -12.59
CA THR A 167 -5.95 2.23 -12.92
C THR A 167 -6.80 2.45 -11.67
N GLN A 168 -6.24 2.21 -10.47
CA GLN A 168 -6.95 2.39 -9.21
C GLN A 168 -6.10 3.09 -8.16
N LEU A 169 -6.65 4.14 -7.55
CA LEU A 169 -6.05 4.88 -6.45
C LEU A 169 -7.03 4.96 -5.27
N ASP A 170 -6.68 4.38 -4.13
CA ASP A 170 -7.48 4.42 -2.91
C ASP A 170 -6.84 5.30 -1.83
N LEU A 171 -7.51 6.41 -1.56
CA LEU A 171 -7.19 7.45 -0.59
C LEU A 171 -8.27 7.57 0.51
N VAL A 172 -9.12 6.56 0.71
CA VAL A 172 -10.26 6.65 1.65
C VAL A 172 -9.80 6.86 3.10
N ARG A 173 -8.64 6.32 3.46
CA ARG A 173 -8.09 6.36 4.83
C ARG A 173 -6.87 7.26 4.95
N THR A 174 -6.79 8.31 4.13
CA THR A 174 -5.65 9.23 4.11
C THR A 174 -5.98 10.62 4.63
N HIS A 175 -4.93 11.34 5.01
CA HIS A 175 -5.00 12.78 5.20
C HIS A 175 -5.27 13.50 3.85
N HIS A 176 -5.99 14.62 3.89
CA HIS A 176 -6.38 15.35 2.67
C HIS A 176 -5.18 15.96 1.91
N SER A 177 -4.03 16.13 2.55
CA SER A 177 -2.79 16.56 1.89
C SER A 177 -2.35 15.60 0.78
N TYR A 178 -2.57 14.29 0.95
CA TYR A 178 -2.28 13.31 -0.10
C TYR A 178 -3.26 13.44 -1.26
N VAL A 179 -4.54 13.65 -0.95
CA VAL A 179 -5.56 13.92 -1.99
C VAL A 179 -5.16 15.15 -2.81
N GLU A 180 -4.72 16.22 -2.16
CA GLU A 180 -4.20 17.39 -2.82
C GLU A 180 -2.99 17.05 -3.70
N GLN A 181 -2.00 16.29 -3.21
CA GLN A 181 -0.82 15.92 -3.98
C GLN A 181 -1.15 15.11 -5.24
N PHE A 182 -2.02 14.11 -5.14
CA PHE A 182 -2.41 13.24 -6.26
C PHE A 182 -3.34 13.93 -7.27
N LEU A 183 -4.23 14.82 -6.81
CA LEU A 183 -5.07 15.63 -7.70
C LEU A 183 -4.29 16.82 -8.28
N ASN A 184 -3.18 17.21 -7.65
CA ASN A 184 -2.28 18.21 -8.19
C ASN A 184 -1.45 17.66 -9.38
N ASN A 185 -1.92 17.86 -10.62
CA ASN A 185 -1.14 17.70 -11.87
C ASN A 185 0.32 18.24 -11.89
N THR A 186 0.65 19.24 -11.09
CA THR A 186 2.02 19.80 -10.95
C THR A 186 2.97 18.92 -10.12
N LYS A 187 2.43 17.97 -9.35
CA LYS A 187 3.21 17.08 -8.47
C LYS A 187 3.08 15.62 -8.91
N MET A 188 1.90 15.21 -9.38
CA MET A 188 1.66 13.85 -9.88
C MET A 188 0.78 13.89 -11.13
N SER A 189 1.22 13.16 -12.16
CA SER A 189 0.43 12.96 -13.37
C SER A 189 -0.32 11.64 -13.24
N LEU A 190 -1.58 11.72 -12.84
CA LEU A 190 -2.51 10.60 -13.00
C LEU A 190 -2.93 10.54 -14.46
N LEU A 191 -2.78 9.37 -15.09
CA LEU A 191 -3.32 9.15 -16.43
C LEU A 191 -4.86 9.20 -16.43
N ASN A 192 -5.45 9.26 -17.63
CA ASN A 192 -6.90 9.21 -17.78
C ASN A 192 -7.43 7.82 -17.33
N ASN A 193 -8.65 7.76 -16.80
CA ASN A 193 -9.34 6.53 -16.37
C ASN A 193 -8.80 5.88 -15.08
N VAL A 194 -8.26 6.68 -14.16
CA VAL A 194 -7.98 6.21 -12.80
C VAL A 194 -9.27 6.24 -11.98
N TYR A 195 -9.65 5.09 -11.43
CA TYR A 195 -10.69 4.99 -10.40
C TYR A 195 -10.14 5.51 -9.08
N LEU A 196 -10.57 6.71 -8.70
CA LEU A 196 -10.19 7.34 -7.43
C LEU A 196 -11.24 7.05 -6.37
N TYR A 197 -10.80 6.41 -5.29
CA TYR A 197 -11.56 6.23 -4.06
C TYR A 197 -11.06 7.23 -3.04
N VAL A 198 -11.92 8.13 -2.57
CA VAL A 198 -11.52 9.17 -1.63
C VAL A 198 -12.62 9.42 -0.62
N ASN A 199 -12.24 9.84 0.59
CA ASN A 199 -13.20 10.31 1.57
C ASN A 199 -13.83 11.64 1.09
N TYR A 200 -15.17 11.72 1.12
CA TYR A 200 -15.91 12.90 0.68
C TYR A 200 -15.44 14.21 1.34
N HIS A 201 -15.15 14.19 2.64
CA HIS A 201 -14.67 15.37 3.36
C HIS A 201 -13.27 15.81 2.88
N GLY A 202 -12.37 14.86 2.63
CA GLY A 202 -11.05 15.16 2.08
C GLY A 202 -11.15 15.80 0.69
N LEU A 203 -12.06 15.30 -0.14
CA LEU A 203 -12.35 15.88 -1.44
C LEU A 203 -12.93 17.29 -1.34
N GLN A 204 -13.88 17.54 -0.44
CA GLN A 204 -14.45 18.88 -0.23
C GLN A 204 -13.38 19.92 0.17
N ILE A 205 -12.42 19.54 1.03
CA ILE A 205 -11.32 20.42 1.43
C ILE A 205 -10.46 20.81 0.23
N VAL A 206 -10.12 19.85 -0.62
CA VAL A 206 -9.25 20.06 -1.78
C VAL A 206 -9.99 20.80 -2.90
N CYS A 207 -11.27 20.51 -3.09
CA CYS A 207 -12.13 21.11 -4.11
C CYS A 207 -12.84 22.38 -3.65
N ASN A 208 -12.42 23.02 -2.56
CA ASN A 208 -13.01 24.28 -2.14
C ASN A 208 -12.73 25.35 -3.24
N PRO A 209 -13.76 26.01 -3.80
CA PRO A 209 -13.64 26.92 -4.95
C PRO A 209 -12.60 28.03 -4.77
N TYR A 210 -12.32 28.46 -3.53
CA TYR A 210 -11.30 29.46 -3.26
C TYR A 210 -9.85 28.98 -3.47
N LYS A 211 -9.63 27.67 -3.69
CA LYS A 211 -8.33 27.08 -4.03
C LYS A 211 -8.24 26.59 -5.50
N LEU A 212 -9.33 26.66 -6.26
CA LEU A 212 -9.48 26.03 -7.59
C LEU A 212 -9.27 27.03 -8.74
N LEU A 213 -8.02 27.47 -8.97
CA LEU A 213 -7.67 28.19 -10.22
C LEU A 213 -6.98 27.31 -11.26
N SER A 214 -6.70 26.05 -10.94
CA SER A 214 -6.17 25.09 -11.90
C SER A 214 -6.55 23.68 -11.44
N ARG A 215 -7.48 22.98 -12.10
CA ARG A 215 -7.44 21.51 -12.33
C ARG A 215 -8.77 20.87 -12.79
N ARG A 216 -8.60 19.63 -13.26
CA ARG A 216 -9.50 18.63 -13.86
C ARG A 216 -10.97 18.72 -13.49
N ILE A 217 -11.82 18.58 -14.50
CA ILE A 217 -13.26 18.36 -14.32
C ILE A 217 -13.43 16.99 -13.66
N ILE A 218 -13.78 17.01 -12.39
CA ILE A 218 -14.13 15.81 -11.62
C ILE A 218 -15.57 15.48 -11.95
N LYS A 219 -15.81 14.42 -12.75
CA LYS A 219 -17.15 13.88 -12.89
C LYS A 219 -17.46 13.02 -11.67
N HIS A 220 -18.47 13.45 -10.92
CA HIS A 220 -18.93 12.76 -9.74
C HIS A 220 -19.94 11.67 -10.12
N SER A 221 -19.62 10.41 -9.81
CA SER A 221 -20.63 9.36 -9.70
C SER A 221 -20.80 9.00 -8.22
N LEU A 222 -21.94 9.37 -7.64
CA LEU A 222 -22.28 8.99 -6.27
C LEU A 222 -22.89 7.58 -6.30
N LEU A 223 -22.11 6.57 -5.94
CA LEU A 223 -22.67 5.28 -5.55
C LEU A 223 -23.30 5.43 -4.17
N ARG A 224 -24.64 5.51 -4.10
CA ARG A 224 -25.36 5.29 -2.85
C ARG A 224 -25.25 3.80 -2.53
N GLU A 225 -24.51 3.43 -1.49
CA GLU A 225 -24.62 2.08 -0.92
C GLU A 225 -26.04 1.89 -0.37
N THR A 226 -26.81 0.99 -0.99
CA THR A 226 -28.07 0.48 -0.43
C THR A 226 -27.75 -0.32 0.83
N LEU A 227 -28.18 0.21 1.97
CA LEU A 227 -28.19 -0.49 3.26
C LEU A 227 -29.07 -1.75 3.13
N GLN A 228 -28.48 -2.95 3.18
CA GLN A 228 -29.23 -4.15 3.54
C GLN A 228 -29.06 -4.42 5.04
N PRO A 229 -30.12 -4.39 5.85
CA PRO A 229 -30.03 -4.77 7.24
C PRO A 229 -29.83 -6.30 7.34
N THR A 230 -28.67 -6.73 7.82
CA THR A 230 -28.50 -8.11 8.27
C THR A 230 -28.99 -8.22 9.71
N HIS A 231 -30.14 -8.87 9.87
CA HIS A 231 -30.62 -9.28 11.19
C HIS A 231 -29.71 -10.41 11.70
N SER A 232 -28.92 -10.11 12.72
CA SER A 232 -28.22 -11.09 13.55
C SER A 232 -28.33 -10.64 14.99
N SER A 233 -29.12 -11.37 15.76
CA SER A 233 -29.35 -11.18 17.18
C SER A 233 -28.11 -11.59 17.98
N HIS A 234 -27.40 -10.59 18.51
CA HIS A 234 -26.65 -10.51 19.79
C HIS A 234 -25.36 -9.68 19.59
N ASN A 235 -25.26 -8.58 20.34
CA ASN A 235 -24.18 -7.58 20.40
C ASN A 235 -24.00 -6.69 19.15
N MET A 236 -24.80 -5.62 19.09
CA MET A 236 -24.79 -4.62 18.03
C MET A 236 -23.71 -3.56 18.31
N ILE A 237 -22.54 -3.68 17.68
CA ILE A 237 -21.69 -2.52 17.36
C ILE A 237 -22.13 -2.04 15.99
N VAL A 238 -22.87 -0.93 15.94
CA VAL A 238 -23.17 -0.24 14.68
C VAL A 238 -21.89 0.46 14.23
N SER A 239 -21.09 -0.19 13.38
CA SER A 239 -19.98 0.50 12.72
C SER A 239 -20.52 1.24 11.50
N TYR A 240 -20.57 2.57 11.57
CA TYR A 240 -20.88 3.41 10.42
C TYR A 240 -19.72 3.36 9.41
N SER A 241 -19.95 2.79 8.22
CA SER A 241 -19.05 2.98 7.08
C SER A 241 -19.25 4.42 6.56
N LYS A 242 -18.17 5.21 6.51
CA LYS A 242 -18.20 6.52 5.86
C LYS A 242 -18.53 6.34 4.37
N PRO A 243 -19.33 7.25 3.76
CA PRO A 243 -19.66 7.15 2.33
C PRO A 243 -18.40 7.11 1.47
N ARG A 244 -18.36 6.15 0.55
CA ARG A 244 -17.31 6.01 -0.47
C ARG A 244 -17.75 6.75 -1.73
N VAL A 245 -16.87 7.56 -2.30
CA VAL A 245 -17.10 8.21 -3.60
C VAL A 245 -16.14 7.58 -4.60
N ILE A 246 -16.69 7.09 -5.72
CA ILE A 246 -15.89 6.67 -6.88
C ILE A 246 -15.91 7.82 -7.86
N ILE A 247 -14.71 8.32 -8.16
CA ILE A 247 -14.50 9.39 -9.13
C ILE A 247 -13.78 8.78 -10.32
N GLU A 248 -14.35 8.98 -11.50
CA GLU A 248 -13.66 8.77 -12.75
C GLU A 248 -13.02 10.09 -13.18
N VAL A 249 -11.69 10.10 -13.30
CA VAL A 249 -10.94 11.29 -13.67
C VAL A 249 -10.85 11.38 -15.20
N GLU A 250 -11.60 12.32 -15.79
CA GLU A 250 -11.56 12.62 -17.22
C GLU A 250 -10.48 13.66 -17.58
N PRO A 251 -9.99 13.67 -18.84
CA PRO A 251 -9.07 14.69 -19.30
C PRO A 251 -9.69 16.10 -19.27
N VAL A 252 -8.92 17.11 -18.85
CA VAL A 252 -9.23 18.51 -19.18
C VAL A 252 -9.01 18.66 -20.67
N ARG A 253 -10.08 18.87 -21.43
CA ARG A 253 -9.94 19.55 -22.72
C ARG A 253 -9.56 20.99 -22.39
N LEU A 254 -8.28 21.33 -22.57
CA LEU A 254 -7.89 22.73 -22.56
C LEU A 254 -8.75 23.43 -23.62
N PRO A 255 -9.35 24.61 -23.33
CA PRO A 255 -10.01 25.37 -24.37
C PRO A 255 -9.00 25.61 -25.49
N VAL A 256 -9.33 25.16 -26.69
CA VAL A 256 -8.62 25.57 -27.90
C VAL A 256 -8.89 27.06 -28.03
N ILE A 257 -7.94 27.88 -27.57
CA ILE A 257 -7.94 29.31 -27.87
C ILE A 257 -7.66 29.40 -29.36
N LYS A 258 -8.71 29.57 -30.16
CA LYS A 258 -8.55 30.05 -31.53
C LYS A 258 -8.04 31.48 -31.42
N ILE A 259 -6.76 31.66 -31.76
CA ILE A 259 -6.25 32.98 -32.09
C ILE A 259 -6.70 33.19 -33.54
N ASP A 260 -7.76 33.97 -33.73
CA ASP A 260 -8.09 34.49 -35.04
C ASP A 260 -6.98 35.49 -35.46
N PRO A 261 -6.51 35.44 -36.72
CA PRO A 261 -5.40 36.26 -37.20
C PRO A 261 -5.69 37.76 -37.22
#